data_AF-A0A9N9FSX4-F1
#
_entry.id   AF-A0A9N9FSX4-F1
#
_cell.length_a   1.000
_cell.length_b   1.000
_cell.length_c   1.000
_cell.angle_alpha   90.00
_cell.angle_beta   90.00
_cell.angle_gamma   90.00
#
_symmetry.space_group_name_H-M   'P 1'
#
loop_
_entity.id
_entity.type
_entity.pdbx_description
1 polymer ?
#
loop_
_entity_poly.entity_id
_entity_poly.type
_entity_poly.pdbx_seq_one_letter_code
_entity_poly.pdbx_strand_id
1 'polypeptide(L)'
;MLVSVSTALIRIHEAGLVHRDLHPGNIFIYYEDHETNYHGYQAQVGDLGLCIPADEKLSSKIYGNLPYVAPEVLQGKQQTKESDIYSFGIIMSVFASWQAAFEGLNNDCYLAYYICTDLRPEIPNETPEFWIHGS
;
A
#
# COMPACT_ATOMS: atom_id res chain seq x y z
N MET A 1 0.57 -11.52 -8.73
CA MET A 1 -0.11 -10.69 -7.71
C MET A 1 0.62 -9.38 -7.41
N LEU A 2 1.77 -9.36 -6.73
CA LEU A 2 2.39 -8.05 -6.40
C LEU A 2 2.81 -7.23 -7.64
N VAL A 3 3.23 -7.91 -8.72
CA VAL A 3 3.48 -7.28 -10.04
C VAL A 3 2.21 -6.64 -10.62
N SER A 4 1.05 -7.27 -10.49
CA SER A 4 -0.20 -6.71 -11.02
C SER A 4 -0.71 -5.55 -10.15
N VAL A 5 -0.51 -5.61 -8.83
CA VAL A 5 -0.79 -4.50 -7.91
C VAL A 5 0.10 -3.30 -8.22
N SER A 6 1.42 -3.50 -8.38
CA SER A 6 2.33 -2.40 -8.73
C SER A 6 2.02 -1.80 -10.10
N THR A 7 1.68 -2.64 -11.08
CA THR A 7 1.25 -2.17 -12.41
C THR A 7 -0.02 -1.32 -12.32
N ALA A 8 -1.00 -1.72 -11.52
CA ALA A 8 -2.22 -0.93 -11.30
C ALA A 8 -1.92 0.41 -10.61
N LEU A 9 -1.03 0.42 -9.61
CA LEU A 9 -0.61 1.63 -8.91
C LEU A 9 0.14 2.60 -9.84
N ILE A 10 1.04 2.09 -10.67
CA ILE A 10 1.73 2.88 -11.71
C ILE A 10 0.70 3.59 -12.60
N ARG A 11 -0.34 2.88 -13.07
CA ARG A 11 -1.38 3.48 -13.92
C ARG A 11 -2.13 4.61 -13.21
N ILE A 12 -2.43 4.46 -11.92
CA ILE A 12 -3.06 5.53 -11.11
C ILE A 12 -2.13 6.75 -11.04
N HIS A 13 -0.85 6.52 -10.76
CA HIS A 13 0.15 7.60 -10.64
C HIS A 13 0.43 8.29 -11.97
N GLU A 14 0.49 7.54 -13.08
CA GLU A 14 0.64 8.07 -14.44
C GLU A 14 -0.57 8.92 -14.88
N ALA A 15 -1.77 8.57 -14.40
CA ALA A 15 -2.97 9.41 -14.55
C ALA A 15 -2.93 10.69 -13.69
N GLY A 16 -1.84 10.93 -12.96
CA GLY A 16 -1.67 12.11 -12.10
C GLY A 16 -2.38 12.00 -10.76
N LEU A 17 -2.86 10.81 -10.38
CA LEU A 17 -3.66 10.60 -9.18
C LEU A 17 -2.85 9.98 -8.04
N VAL A 18 -3.35 10.16 -6.81
CA VAL A 18 -2.91 9.48 -5.58
C VAL A 18 -4.09 8.65 -5.06
N HIS A 19 -3.88 7.39 -4.71
CA HIS A 19 -4.92 6.45 -4.29
C HIS A 19 -5.47 6.74 -2.89
N ARG A 20 -4.58 7.01 -1.93
CA ARG A 20 -4.87 7.46 -0.55
C ARG A 20 -5.51 6.44 0.41
N ASP A 21 -5.99 5.32 -0.11
CA ASP A 21 -6.53 4.21 0.70
C ASP A 21 -6.11 2.84 0.16
N LEU A 22 -4.82 2.70 -0.16
CA LEU A 22 -4.29 1.44 -0.69
C LEU A 22 -4.06 0.45 0.46
N HIS A 23 -4.85 -0.62 0.51
CA HIS A 23 -4.70 -1.71 1.46
C HIS A 23 -5.27 -3.02 0.86
N PRO A 24 -5.03 -4.20 1.46
CA PRO A 24 -5.47 -5.48 0.88
C PRO A 24 -6.98 -5.61 0.63
N GLY A 25 -7.81 -4.86 1.36
CA GLY A 25 -9.27 -4.84 1.16
C GLY A 25 -9.71 -4.14 -0.14
N ASN A 26 -8.84 -3.30 -0.70
CA ASN A 26 -9.04 -2.62 -1.98
C ASN A 26 -8.28 -3.32 -3.14
N ILE A 27 -7.80 -4.54 -2.91
CA ILE A 27 -7.16 -5.38 -3.94
C ILE A 27 -8.11 -6.52 -4.31
N PHE A 28 -8.55 -6.53 -5.56
CA PHE A 28 -9.44 -7.53 -6.11
C PHE A 28 -8.66 -8.58 -6.88
N ILE A 29 -8.86 -9.86 -6.53
CA ILE A 29 -8.21 -10.99 -7.20
C ILE A 29 -9.19 -11.60 -8.19
N TYR A 30 -8.71 -11.86 -9.42
CA TYR A 30 -9.48 -12.55 -10.44
C TYR A 30 -8.60 -13.57 -11.18
N TYR A 31 -9.23 -14.60 -11.74
CA TYR A 31 -8.54 -15.56 -12.60
C TYR A 31 -8.59 -15.05 -14.03
N GLU A 32 -7.44 -14.95 -14.67
CA GLU A 32 -7.32 -14.55 -16.06
C GLU A 32 -6.99 -15.78 -16.90
N ASP A 33 -7.87 -16.07 -17.85
CA ASP A 33 -7.77 -17.17 -18.80
C ASP A 33 -7.70 -16.59 -20.21
N HIS A 34 -6.49 -16.22 -20.64
CA HIS A 34 -6.24 -15.66 -21.97
C HIS A 34 -5.84 -16.76 -22.97
N GLU A 35 -6.14 -16.55 -24.27
CA GLU A 35 -5.63 -17.41 -25.36
C GLU A 35 -4.10 -17.32 -25.51
N THR A 36 -3.47 -16.28 -24.99
CA THR A 36 -2.01 -16.21 -24.81
C THR A 36 -1.62 -17.09 -23.62
N ASN A 37 -0.49 -17.82 -23.69
CA ASN A 37 0.03 -18.82 -22.71
C ASN A 37 0.17 -18.38 -21.21
N TYR A 38 -0.45 -17.28 -20.78
CA TYR A 38 -0.49 -16.82 -19.41
C TYR A 38 -1.86 -17.12 -18.81
N HIS A 39 -1.94 -18.14 -17.96
CA HIS A 39 -3.12 -18.49 -17.18
C HIS A 39 -2.78 -18.34 -15.70
N GLY A 40 -3.57 -17.58 -14.95
CA GLY A 40 -3.30 -17.43 -13.51
C GLY A 40 -4.11 -16.36 -12.80
N TYR A 41 -3.87 -16.26 -11.49
CA TYR A 41 -4.47 -15.23 -10.66
C TYR A 41 -3.78 -13.87 -10.85
N GLN A 42 -4.59 -12.88 -11.22
CA GLN A 42 -4.22 -11.47 -11.28
C GLN A 42 -4.85 -10.70 -10.14
N ALA A 43 -4.35 -9.48 -9.92
CA ALA A 43 -4.91 -8.54 -8.96
C ALA A 43 -5.09 -7.16 -9.58
N GLN A 44 -6.17 -6.47 -9.21
CA GLN A 44 -6.47 -5.10 -9.58
C GLN A 44 -6.70 -4.25 -8.33
N VAL A 45 -6.21 -3.02 -8.35
CA VAL A 45 -6.50 -2.01 -7.32
C VAL A 45 -7.84 -1.36 -7.65
N GLY A 46 -8.75 -1.31 -6.68
CA GLY A 46 -10.05 -0.65 -6.80
C GLY A 46 -10.30 0.34 -5.67
N ASP A 47 -11.54 0.81 -5.56
CA ASP A 47 -11.96 1.94 -4.70
C ASP A 47 -11.20 3.25 -4.95
N LEU A 48 -11.52 3.88 -6.08
CA LEU A 48 -10.97 5.18 -6.47
C LEU A 48 -11.75 6.37 -5.85
N GLY A 49 -12.67 6.13 -4.91
CA GLY A 49 -13.54 7.17 -4.35
C GLY A 49 -12.79 8.24 -3.55
N LEU A 50 -11.57 7.93 -3.13
CA LEU A 50 -10.66 8.82 -2.40
C LEU A 50 -9.51 9.35 -3.25
N CYS A 51 -9.44 8.95 -4.53
CA CYS A 51 -8.40 9.40 -5.44
C CYS A 51 -8.49 10.89 -5.73
N ILE A 52 -7.35 11.55 -5.78
CA ILE A 52 -7.23 13.00 -6.08
C ILE A 52 -6.03 13.27 -6.97
N PRO A 53 -6.00 14.39 -7.72
CA PRO A 53 -4.81 14.90 -8.36
C PRO A 53 -3.66 15.08 -7.36
N ALA A 54 -2.46 14.66 -7.74
CA ALA A 54 -1.28 14.70 -6.86
C ALA A 54 -0.84 16.13 -6.48
N ASP A 55 -1.26 17.14 -7.24
CA ASP A 55 -1.01 18.56 -6.99
C ASP A 55 -2.13 19.26 -6.21
N GLU A 56 -3.25 18.58 -5.94
CA GLU A 56 -4.39 19.17 -5.24
C GLU A 56 -4.14 19.28 -3.72
N LYS A 57 -3.87 20.51 -3.25
CA LYS A 57 -3.70 20.79 -1.82
C LYS A 57 -5.03 20.69 -1.07
N LEU A 58 -5.23 19.57 -0.39
CA LEU A 58 -6.40 19.33 0.45
C LEU A 58 -6.20 19.71 1.92
N SER A 59 -7.31 19.72 2.66
CA SER A 59 -7.32 19.86 4.12
C SER A 59 -6.52 18.73 4.79
N SER A 60 -6.09 18.95 6.02
CA SER A 60 -5.28 18.03 6.83
C SER A 60 -6.01 16.74 7.27
N LYS A 61 -7.10 16.37 6.61
CA LYS A 61 -7.84 15.15 6.93
C LYS A 61 -7.06 13.96 6.40
N ILE A 62 -6.70 13.07 7.32
CA ILE A 62 -6.06 11.80 7.00
C ILE A 62 -7.14 10.82 6.53
N TYR A 63 -6.87 10.16 5.42
CA TYR A 63 -7.65 9.05 4.89
C TYR A 63 -6.74 7.82 4.82
N GLY A 64 -7.34 6.64 4.80
CA GLY A 64 -6.61 5.39 4.70
C GLY A 64 -6.79 4.49 5.93
N ASN A 65 -6.58 3.20 5.71
CA ASN A 65 -6.47 2.22 6.79
C ASN A 65 -5.12 2.36 7.52
N LEU A 66 -5.15 2.72 8.81
CA LEU A 66 -4.00 3.18 9.60
C LEU A 66 -2.68 2.38 9.44
N PRO A 67 -2.65 1.03 9.43
CA PRO A 67 -1.40 0.28 9.22
C PRO A 67 -0.70 0.57 7.88
N TYR A 68 -1.45 1.06 6.90
CA TYR A 68 -0.99 1.35 5.55
C TYR A 68 -0.80 2.84 5.30
N VAL A 69 -1.08 3.70 6.29
CA VAL A 69 -0.92 5.16 6.16
C VAL A 69 0.52 5.55 6.44
N ALA A 70 1.13 6.27 5.51
CA ALA A 70 2.53 6.68 5.61
C ALA A 70 2.81 7.60 6.82
N PRO A 71 3.99 7.51 7.45
CA PRO A 71 4.33 8.27 8.66
C PRO A 71 4.22 9.78 8.44
N GLU A 72 4.63 10.27 7.27
CA GLU A 72 4.51 11.69 6.91
C GLU A 72 3.05 12.17 6.87
N VAL A 73 2.14 11.29 6.44
CA VAL A 73 0.69 11.57 6.39
C VAL A 73 0.10 11.57 7.80
N LEU A 74 0.51 10.63 8.66
CA LEU A 74 0.14 10.62 10.08
C LEU A 74 0.63 11.87 10.83
N GLN A 75 1.73 12.45 10.38
CA GLN A 75 2.26 13.74 10.85
C GLN A 75 1.55 14.97 10.24
N GLY A 76 0.50 14.76 9.45
CA GLY A 76 -0.33 15.82 8.88
C GLY A 76 0.21 16.41 7.58
N LYS A 77 1.21 15.79 6.94
CA LYS A 77 1.59 16.15 5.57
C LYS A 77 0.56 15.60 4.59
N GLN A 78 0.55 16.18 3.40
CA GLN A 78 -0.35 15.79 2.32
C GLN A 78 -0.03 14.38 1.84
N GLN A 79 -1.06 13.62 1.47
CA GLN A 79 -0.89 12.33 0.79
C GLN A 79 -0.37 12.57 -0.62
N THR A 80 0.70 11.87 -0.98
CA THR A 80 1.39 11.95 -2.28
C THR A 80 1.52 10.56 -2.89
N LYS A 81 2.07 10.50 -4.10
CA LYS A 81 2.40 9.22 -4.75
C LYS A 81 3.35 8.39 -3.87
N GLU A 82 4.33 9.01 -3.23
CA GLU A 82 5.26 8.37 -2.30
C GLU A 82 4.53 7.76 -1.10
N SER A 83 3.47 8.41 -0.61
CA SER A 83 2.65 7.84 0.47
C SER A 83 1.89 6.57 0.04
N ASP A 84 1.47 6.45 -1.23
CA ASP A 84 0.92 5.19 -1.74
C ASP A 84 2.02 4.11 -1.88
N ILE A 85 3.26 4.51 -2.18
CA ILE A 85 4.41 3.58 -2.24
C ILE A 85 4.68 3.00 -0.85
N TYR A 86 4.57 3.81 0.21
CA TYR A 86 4.61 3.30 1.58
C TYR A 86 3.54 2.22 1.81
N SER A 87 2.28 2.50 1.47
CA SER A 87 1.18 1.54 1.59
C SER A 87 1.47 0.24 0.83
N PHE A 88 2.01 0.35 -0.37
CA PHE A 88 2.44 -0.80 -1.18
C PHE A 88 3.55 -1.61 -0.49
N GLY A 89 4.52 -0.96 0.16
CA GLY A 89 5.55 -1.63 0.96
C GLY A 89 4.98 -2.44 2.13
N ILE A 90 3.99 -1.89 2.84
CA ILE A 90 3.28 -2.64 3.90
C ILE A 90 2.49 -3.83 3.32
N ILE A 91 1.89 -3.68 2.14
CA ILE A 91 1.25 -4.81 1.45
C ILE A 91 2.30 -5.88 1.11
N MET A 92 3.46 -5.50 0.58
CA MET A 92 4.55 -6.44 0.28
C MET A 92 4.98 -7.22 1.54
N SER A 93 5.10 -6.56 2.70
CA SER A 93 5.46 -7.25 3.94
C SER A 93 4.39 -8.25 4.38
N VAL A 94 3.09 -7.90 4.26
CA VAL A 94 1.98 -8.82 4.56
C VAL A 94 2.00 -10.06 3.67
N PHE A 95 2.29 -9.89 2.37
CA PHE A 95 2.43 -11.01 1.44
C PHE A 95 3.66 -11.87 1.75
N ALA A 96 4.75 -11.27 2.22
CA ALA A 96 5.97 -12.00 2.57
C ALA A 96 5.80 -12.81 3.86
N SER A 97 5.19 -12.23 4.90
CA SER A 97 5.02 -12.85 6.22
C SER A 97 3.79 -13.72 6.36
N TRP A 98 2.80 -13.56 5.48
CA TRP A 98 1.45 -14.11 5.65
C TRP A 98 0.77 -13.69 6.96
N GLN A 99 1.24 -12.59 7.56
CA GLN A 99 0.71 -12.02 8.80
C GLN A 99 0.08 -10.66 8.54
N ALA A 100 -0.83 -10.26 9.44
CA ALA A 100 -1.40 -8.92 9.39
C ALA A 100 -0.30 -7.86 9.63
N ALA A 101 -0.44 -6.69 9.00
CA ALA A 101 0.46 -5.57 9.25
C ALA A 101 0.43 -5.20 10.74
N PHE A 102 1.61 -5.21 11.39
CA PHE A 102 1.76 -4.95 12.82
C PHE A 102 0.93 -5.88 13.72
N GLU A 103 0.91 -7.18 13.41
CA GLU A 103 0.20 -8.20 14.18
C GLU A 103 0.46 -8.08 15.69
N GLY A 104 -0.62 -8.17 16.49
CA GLY A 104 -0.57 -8.03 17.94
C GLY A 104 -0.69 -6.59 18.46
N LEU A 105 -0.64 -5.57 17.59
CA LEU A 105 -0.93 -4.17 17.97
C LEU A 105 -2.38 -3.79 17.67
N ASN A 106 -2.91 -2.90 18.49
CA ASN A 106 -4.25 -2.33 18.28
C ASN A 106 -4.20 -1.25 17.19
N ASN A 107 -5.30 -1.13 16.44
CA ASN A 107 -5.44 -0.11 15.40
C ASN A 107 -5.86 1.24 16.01
N ASP A 108 -4.98 1.87 16.79
CA ASP A 108 -5.26 3.07 17.57
C ASP A 108 -4.14 4.14 17.47
N CYS A 109 -4.23 5.19 18.28
CA CYS A 109 -3.25 6.29 18.26
C CYS A 109 -1.83 5.87 18.69
N TYR A 110 -1.66 4.77 19.42
CA TYR A 110 -0.33 4.26 19.77
C TYR A 110 0.33 3.63 18.56
N LEU A 111 -0.41 2.90 17.73
CA LEU A 111 0.13 2.38 16.46
C LEU A 111 0.58 3.53 15.55
N ALA A 112 -0.22 4.58 15.43
CA ALA A 112 0.17 5.78 14.67
C ALA A 112 1.47 6.40 15.21
N TYR A 113 1.61 6.51 16.53
CA TYR A 113 2.83 6.99 17.18
C TYR A 113 4.04 6.10 16.84
N TYR A 114 3.90 4.78 16.97
CA TYR A 114 5.00 3.86 16.70
C TYR A 114 5.45 3.88 15.24
N ILE A 115 4.50 3.95 14.28
CA ILE A 115 4.82 4.12 12.86
C ILE A 115 5.63 5.40 12.63
N CYS A 116 5.24 6.51 13.28
CA CYS A 116 5.96 7.79 13.22
C CYS A 116 7.35 7.74 13.88
N THR A 117 7.61 6.80 14.78
CA THR A 117 8.91 6.56 15.43
C THR A 117 9.63 5.35 14.88
N ASP A 118 9.47 5.10 13.58
CA ASP A 118 10.18 4.06 12.81
C ASP A 118 9.85 2.59 13.13
N LEU A 119 8.69 2.30 13.73
CA LEU A 119 8.17 0.94 13.69
C LEU A 119 7.89 0.54 12.23
N ARG A 120 8.37 -0.64 11.85
CA ARG A 120 8.14 -1.28 10.55
C ARG A 120 7.65 -2.70 10.76
N PRO A 121 6.83 -3.26 9.85
CA PRO A 121 6.47 -4.67 9.90
C PRO A 121 7.71 -5.54 9.81
N GLU A 122 7.69 -6.70 10.47
CA GLU A 122 8.76 -7.68 10.33
C GLU A 122 8.74 -8.27 8.90
N ILE A 123 9.92 -8.33 8.28
CA ILE A 123 10.12 -9.00 7.00
C ILE A 123 10.78 -10.34 7.32
N PRO A 124 10.16 -11.48 6.93
CA PRO A 124 10.73 -12.79 7.20
C PRO A 124 12.11 -12.95 6.58
N ASN A 125 13.01 -13.68 7.25
CA ASN A 125 14.38 -13.95 6.78
C ASN A 125 14.43 -14.69 5.43
N GLU A 126 13.34 -15.36 5.04
CA GLU A 126 13.20 -16.07 3.76
C GLU A 126 12.79 -15.14 2.61
N THR A 127 12.51 -13.86 2.89
CA THR A 127 12.19 -12.86 1.88
C THR A 127 13.43 -12.59 1.03
N PRO A 128 13.33 -12.59 -0.32
CA PRO A 128 14.47 -12.33 -1.18
C PRO A 128 15.17 -11.00 -0.83
N GLU A 129 16.50 -11.01 -0.71
CA GLU A 129 17.30 -9.85 -0.25
C GLU A 129 17.00 -8.55 -1.02
N PHE A 130 16.64 -8.65 -2.30
CA PHE A 130 16.32 -7.49 -3.13
C PHE A 130 15.07 -6.70 -2.67
N TRP A 131 14.25 -7.25 -1.77
CA TRP A 131 13.11 -6.56 -1.16
C TRP A 131 13.51 -5.75 0.08
N ILE A 132 14.65 -6.08 0.70
CA ILE A 132 15.06 -5.57 2.01
C ILE A 132 15.91 -4.29 1.86
N HIS A 133 16.61 -4.12 0.74
CA HIS A 133 17.53 -3.00 0.50
C HIS A 133 16.98 -1.91 -0.44
N GLY A 134 15.71 -1.99 -0.83
CA GLY A 134 15.08 -1.08 -1.80
C GLY A 134 14.27 0.09 -1.23
N SER A 135 14.24 0.26 0.10
CA SER A 135 13.46 1.30 0.82
C SER A 135 14.29 2.47 1.30
#